data_AF-A0A517PVZ5-F1
#
_entry.id   AF-A0A517PVZ5-F1
#
_cell.length_a   1.000
_cell.length_b   1.000
_cell.length_c   1.000
_cell.angle_alpha   90.00
_cell.angle_beta   90.00
_cell.angle_gamma   90.00
#
_symmetry.space_group_name_H-M   'P 1'
#
loop_
_entity.id
_entity.type
_entity.pdbx_description
1 polymer ?
#
loop_
_entity_poly.entity_id
_entity_poly.type
_entity_poly.pdbx_seq_one_letter_code
_entity_poly.pdbx_strand_id
1 'polypeptide(L)'
;MHPYSMLSDDYFVNLNLCTEMTLPSSRDTVLNFFERVQKSFPSMRNFYNRGENGFILEEDKEEVGQQRWMSLETQRVCSGYFNPNDPDDCLTQHQLMLELVPYMLSVSPLDCEALDYIVGFDFSYRGNHDALVAEALGANQAVDSLLQIPGSRALNYEPSITLSLDDSCRCQARLMIETRTNAYQVRRDDFPDEQISVFFTLRQYGSLSADTRLEDTMYDLKAKSDQLMKDYVIDQVLRPLAQAISTK
;
A
#
# COMPACT_ATOMS: atom_id res chain seq x y z
N MET A 1 -7.50 -6.36 -19.23
CA MET A 1 -7.72 -5.56 -18.02
C MET A 1 -8.05 -6.50 -16.89
N HIS A 2 -7.22 -6.53 -15.86
CA HIS A 2 -7.43 -7.33 -14.67
C HIS A 2 -8.61 -6.78 -13.85
N PRO A 3 -9.39 -7.58 -13.10
CA PRO A 3 -10.55 -7.11 -12.33
C PRO A 3 -10.26 -5.90 -11.44
N TYR A 4 -9.07 -5.80 -10.86
CA TYR A 4 -8.68 -4.67 -10.00
C TYR A 4 -8.65 -3.32 -10.73
N SER A 5 -8.26 -3.28 -12.00
CA SER A 5 -8.20 -2.02 -12.77
C SER A 5 -9.57 -1.44 -13.11
N MET A 6 -10.65 -2.15 -12.78
CA MET A 6 -12.03 -1.70 -13.01
C MET A 6 -12.73 -1.31 -11.69
N LEU A 7 -12.03 -1.43 -10.56
CA LEU A 7 -12.60 -1.18 -9.23
C LEU A 7 -12.35 0.23 -8.72
N SER A 8 -11.34 0.93 -9.23
CA SER A 8 -10.89 2.27 -8.82
C SER A 8 -10.26 3.01 -10.00
N ASP A 9 -9.89 4.27 -9.83
CA ASP A 9 -9.22 5.05 -10.87
C ASP A 9 -7.77 4.60 -11.03
N ASP A 10 -7.09 4.41 -9.90
CA ASP A 10 -5.75 3.86 -9.84
C ASP A 10 -5.65 2.75 -8.79
N TYR A 11 -4.69 1.85 -8.96
CA TYR A 11 -4.34 0.86 -7.95
C TYR A 11 -2.84 0.57 -7.95
N PHE A 12 -2.33 0.08 -6.83
CA PHE A 12 -0.91 -0.26 -6.70
C PHE A 12 -0.69 -1.47 -5.82
N VAL A 13 0.45 -2.12 -6.04
CA VAL A 13 0.92 -3.23 -5.22
C VAL A 13 2.30 -2.90 -4.69
N ASN A 14 2.47 -2.95 -3.39
CA ASN A 14 3.73 -2.71 -2.71
C ASN A 14 4.14 -3.91 -1.85
N LEU A 15 5.45 -4.14 -1.79
CA LEU A 15 6.09 -5.03 -0.83
C LEU A 15 7.04 -4.20 0.03
N ASN A 16 6.86 -4.25 1.35
CA ASN A 16 7.79 -3.61 2.28
C ASN A 16 8.46 -4.67 3.16
N LEU A 17 9.79 -4.70 3.15
CA LEU A 17 10.59 -5.48 4.09
C LEU A 17 11.13 -4.55 5.17
N CYS A 18 10.64 -4.70 6.40
CA CYS A 18 11.11 -3.98 7.57
C CYS A 18 12.20 -4.77 8.29
N THR A 19 13.23 -4.07 8.77
CA THR A 19 14.38 -4.67 9.44
C THR A 19 14.53 -4.15 10.87
N GLU A 20 14.93 -5.04 11.78
CA GLU A 20 15.23 -4.69 13.18
C GLU A 20 16.43 -3.72 13.26
N MET A 21 17.46 -3.99 12.46
CA MET A 21 18.66 -3.15 12.36
C MET A 21 18.56 -2.12 11.25
N THR A 22 19.34 -1.05 11.39
CA THR A 22 19.51 -0.04 10.34
C THR A 22 20.22 -0.62 9.13
N LEU A 23 19.66 -0.38 7.94
CA LEU A 23 20.20 -0.81 6.66
C LEU A 23 21.50 -0.06 6.29
N PRO A 24 22.40 -0.71 5.53
CA PRO A 24 23.62 -0.05 5.06
C PRO A 24 23.33 1.16 4.17
N SER A 25 23.96 2.30 4.49
CA SER A 25 23.84 3.57 3.76
C SER A 25 25.12 3.98 3.03
N SER A 26 26.11 3.08 2.96
CA SER A 26 27.36 3.35 2.25
C SER A 26 27.09 3.58 0.76
N ARG A 27 27.75 4.59 0.17
CA ARG A 27 27.53 4.97 -1.24
C ARG A 27 27.63 3.77 -2.18
N ASP A 28 28.68 2.98 -2.03
CA ASP A 28 28.94 1.85 -2.92
C ASP A 28 27.88 0.75 -2.75
N THR A 29 27.45 0.46 -1.51
CA THR A 29 26.37 -0.50 -1.25
C THR A 29 25.07 -0.06 -1.91
N VAL A 30 24.67 1.19 -1.67
CA VAL A 30 23.42 1.76 -2.20
C VAL A 30 23.43 1.76 -3.73
N LEU A 31 24.50 2.25 -4.35
CA LEU A 31 24.61 2.31 -5.81
C LEU A 31 24.62 0.91 -6.42
N ASN A 32 25.41 -0.03 -5.88
CA ASN A 32 25.46 -1.40 -6.39
C ASN A 32 24.09 -2.09 -6.32
N PHE A 33 23.32 -1.86 -5.26
CA PHE A 33 21.96 -2.39 -5.11
C PHE A 33 21.03 -1.85 -6.19
N PHE A 34 20.92 -0.52 -6.33
CA PHE A 34 20.03 0.09 -7.33
C PHE A 34 20.47 -0.16 -8.77
N GLU A 35 21.78 -0.20 -9.08
CA GLU A 35 22.28 -0.57 -10.40
C GLU A 35 21.91 -2.01 -10.77
N ARG A 36 21.91 -2.93 -9.80
CA ARG A 36 21.50 -4.32 -10.03
C ARG A 36 20.00 -4.42 -10.32
N VAL A 37 19.17 -3.60 -9.67
CA VAL A 37 17.73 -3.47 -9.94
C VAL A 37 17.49 -2.86 -11.32
N GLN A 38 18.15 -1.74 -11.63
CA GLN A 38 18.04 -1.06 -12.93
C GLN A 38 18.46 -1.96 -14.10
N LYS A 39 19.44 -2.86 -13.93
CA LYS A 39 19.79 -3.85 -14.96
C LYS A 39 18.63 -4.78 -15.33
N SER A 40 17.76 -5.11 -14.38
CA SER A 40 16.54 -5.90 -14.63
C SER A 40 15.38 -5.03 -15.12
N PHE A 41 15.33 -3.76 -14.70
CA PHE A 41 14.29 -2.79 -15.05
C PHE A 41 14.90 -1.49 -15.60
N PRO A 42 15.36 -1.47 -16.88
CA PRO A 42 16.11 -0.32 -17.43
C PRO A 42 15.32 0.99 -17.52
N SER A 43 14.00 0.94 -17.45
CA SER A 43 13.10 2.10 -17.40
C SER A 43 13.19 2.88 -16.08
N MET A 44 13.60 2.23 -14.98
CA MET A 44 13.81 2.85 -13.68
C MET A 44 15.08 3.71 -13.70
N ARG A 45 14.96 4.95 -14.18
CA ARG A 45 16.10 5.85 -14.46
C ARG A 45 16.26 7.00 -13.49
N ASN A 46 15.23 7.28 -12.68
CA ASN A 46 15.24 8.41 -11.75
C ASN A 46 15.73 7.96 -10.39
N PHE A 47 16.99 8.25 -10.08
CA PHE A 47 17.61 7.96 -8.79
C PHE A 47 17.87 9.25 -8.00
N TYR A 48 17.36 9.34 -6.77
CA TYR A 48 17.54 10.50 -5.91
C TYR A 48 17.44 10.15 -4.41
N ASN A 49 17.91 11.07 -3.56
CA ASN A 49 17.82 10.97 -2.11
C ASN A 49 16.74 11.91 -1.59
N ARG A 50 15.84 11.39 -0.74
CA ARG A 50 14.71 12.10 -0.15
C ARG A 50 14.81 12.16 1.39
N GLY A 51 16.02 12.32 1.93
CA GLY A 51 16.25 12.54 3.36
C GLY A 51 15.81 11.34 4.20
N GLU A 52 14.80 11.55 5.06
CA GLU A 52 14.23 10.49 5.92
C GLU A 52 13.59 9.34 5.12
N ASN A 53 13.10 9.62 3.91
CA ASN A 53 12.56 8.59 3.00
C ASN A 53 13.66 7.83 2.24
N GLY A 54 14.93 8.04 2.60
CA GLY A 54 16.06 7.32 2.06
C GLY A 54 16.32 7.57 0.57
N PHE A 55 16.82 6.55 -0.11
CA PHE A 55 17.14 6.57 -1.53
C PHE A 55 16.00 5.97 -2.34
N ILE A 56 15.66 6.59 -3.47
CA ILE A 56 14.56 6.17 -4.32
C ILE A 56 15.09 5.96 -5.74
N LEU A 57 14.64 4.88 -6.38
CA LEU A 57 14.78 4.61 -7.79
C LEU A 57 13.38 4.42 -8.39
N GLU A 58 13.01 5.20 -9.40
CA GLU A 58 11.68 5.11 -10.03
C GLU A 58 11.71 5.32 -11.54
N GLU A 59 10.63 4.90 -12.20
CA GLU A 59 10.32 5.24 -13.59
C GLU A 59 9.80 6.68 -13.70
N ASP A 60 9.83 7.24 -14.92
CA ASP A 60 9.18 8.51 -15.19
C ASP A 60 7.65 8.38 -15.14
N LYS A 61 7.01 9.38 -14.54
CA LYS A 61 5.56 9.44 -14.40
C LYS A 61 4.83 9.71 -15.72
N GLU A 62 5.54 10.14 -16.76
CA GLU A 62 4.94 10.67 -17.99
C GLU A 62 4.54 9.61 -19.02
N GLU A 63 5.08 8.38 -18.99
CA GLU A 63 4.98 7.51 -20.17
C GLU A 63 3.72 6.62 -20.24
N VAL A 64 3.11 6.15 -19.13
CA VAL A 64 1.98 5.18 -19.25
C VAL A 64 0.98 5.15 -18.08
N GLY A 65 1.06 6.05 -17.09
CA GLY A 65 0.26 5.93 -15.85
C GLY A 65 0.60 4.68 -15.01
N GLN A 66 1.54 3.86 -15.49
CA GLN A 66 2.20 2.78 -14.76
C GLN A 66 3.54 3.28 -14.27
N GLN A 67 3.90 2.96 -13.04
CA GLN A 67 5.17 3.44 -12.48
C GLN A 67 5.74 2.44 -11.49
N ARG A 68 6.92 1.88 -11.82
CA ARG A 68 7.74 1.11 -10.89
C ARG A 68 8.58 2.04 -10.03
N TRP A 69 8.71 1.69 -8.77
CA TRP A 69 9.60 2.37 -7.85
C TRP A 69 10.15 1.40 -6.80
N MET A 70 11.31 1.75 -6.25
CA MET A 70 11.93 1.06 -5.14
C MET A 70 12.59 2.08 -4.23
N SER A 71 12.49 1.89 -2.91
CA SER A 71 13.19 2.71 -1.93
C SER A 71 14.05 1.87 -0.98
N LEU A 72 15.14 2.49 -0.54
CA LEU A 72 16.03 2.01 0.51
C LEU A 72 16.05 3.06 1.61
N GLU A 73 15.29 2.82 2.66
CA GLU A 73 15.12 3.67 3.84
C GLU A 73 16.03 3.20 5.00
N THR A 74 15.93 3.84 6.16
CA THR A 74 16.79 3.52 7.31
C THR A 74 16.59 2.09 7.84
N GLN A 75 15.36 1.58 7.87
CA GLN A 75 15.00 0.25 8.40
C GLN A 75 13.99 -0.47 7.51
N ARG A 76 13.93 -0.08 6.23
CA ARG A 76 12.92 -0.59 5.31
C ARG A 76 13.40 -0.57 3.88
N VAL A 77 13.14 -1.64 3.16
CA VAL A 77 13.24 -1.70 1.69
C VAL A 77 11.84 -1.83 1.14
N CYS A 78 11.45 -0.90 0.28
CA CYS A 78 10.12 -0.90 -0.35
C CYS A 78 10.27 -1.16 -1.84
N SER A 79 9.39 -1.97 -2.39
CA SER A 79 9.23 -2.16 -3.82
C SER A 79 7.78 -1.94 -4.17
N GLY A 80 7.49 -1.08 -5.14
CA GLY A 80 6.11 -0.80 -5.56
C GLY A 80 5.95 -0.75 -7.06
N TYR A 81 4.73 -1.00 -7.50
CA TYR A 81 4.31 -0.84 -8.89
C TYR A 81 2.88 -0.29 -8.94
N PHE A 82 2.75 0.87 -9.56
CA PHE A 82 1.50 1.58 -9.78
C PHE A 82 0.88 1.15 -11.11
N ASN A 83 -0.44 0.92 -11.12
CA ASN A 83 -1.27 0.48 -12.25
C ASN A 83 -0.66 -0.63 -13.12
N PRO A 84 -0.23 -1.77 -12.55
CA PRO A 84 0.26 -2.88 -13.35
C PRO A 84 -0.82 -3.40 -14.33
N ASN A 85 -0.42 -4.03 -15.43
CA ASN A 85 -1.38 -4.66 -16.36
C ASN A 85 -2.05 -5.87 -15.71
N ASP A 86 -1.24 -6.67 -15.01
CA ASP A 86 -1.63 -7.76 -14.15
C ASP A 86 -0.98 -7.57 -12.76
N PRO A 87 -1.71 -7.73 -11.64
CA PRO A 87 -1.12 -7.65 -10.30
C PRO A 87 0.09 -8.57 -10.08
N ASP A 88 0.19 -9.66 -10.84
CA ASP A 88 1.31 -10.59 -10.77
C ASP A 88 2.59 -10.02 -11.41
N ASP A 89 2.48 -9.01 -12.30
CA ASP A 89 3.63 -8.32 -12.90
C ASP A 89 4.53 -7.63 -11.86
N CYS A 90 3.98 -7.33 -10.69
CA CYS A 90 4.69 -6.75 -9.54
C CYS A 90 5.66 -7.76 -8.91
N LEU A 91 5.31 -9.05 -8.94
CA LEU A 91 6.05 -10.10 -8.24
C LEU A 91 7.47 -10.25 -8.75
N THR A 92 7.70 -10.06 -10.05
CA THR A 92 9.05 -10.14 -10.62
C THR A 92 9.99 -9.12 -9.97
N GLN A 93 9.51 -7.91 -9.69
CA GLN A 93 10.31 -6.87 -9.03
C GLN A 93 10.47 -7.13 -7.53
N HIS A 94 9.40 -7.56 -6.86
CA HIS A 94 9.41 -7.90 -5.45
C HIS A 94 10.33 -9.08 -5.14
N GLN A 95 10.29 -10.13 -5.97
CA GLN A 95 11.17 -11.28 -5.86
C GLN A 95 12.62 -10.86 -6.07
N LEU A 96 12.93 -10.06 -7.10
CA LEU A 96 14.29 -9.55 -7.30
C LEU A 96 14.79 -8.78 -6.06
N MET A 97 13.97 -7.92 -5.47
CA MET A 97 14.33 -7.22 -4.23
C MET A 97 14.72 -8.22 -3.13
N LEU A 98 13.85 -9.19 -2.85
CA LEU A 98 14.06 -10.20 -1.79
C LEU A 98 15.26 -11.12 -2.06
N GLU A 99 15.58 -11.40 -3.33
CA GLU A 99 16.79 -12.14 -3.71
C GLU A 99 18.07 -11.33 -3.48
N LEU A 100 18.02 -10.00 -3.63
CA LEU A 100 19.20 -9.14 -3.52
C LEU A 100 19.51 -8.71 -2.09
N VAL A 101 18.50 -8.46 -1.26
CA VAL A 101 18.70 -7.91 0.10
C VAL A 101 19.64 -8.74 0.99
N PRO A 102 19.69 -10.10 0.93
CA PRO A 102 20.61 -10.85 1.78
C PRO A 102 22.07 -10.66 1.40
N TYR A 103 22.36 -10.55 0.10
CA TYR A 103 23.73 -10.49 -0.39
C TYR A 103 24.27 -9.07 -0.51
N MET A 104 23.38 -8.10 -0.76
CA MET A 104 23.79 -6.70 -0.98
C MET A 104 23.57 -5.83 0.24
N LEU A 105 22.54 -6.12 1.05
CA LEU A 105 22.17 -5.31 2.23
C LEU A 105 22.38 -6.07 3.55
N SER A 106 22.85 -7.32 3.51
CA SER A 106 23.06 -8.19 4.68
C SER A 106 21.79 -8.49 5.48
N VAL A 107 20.62 -8.42 4.84
CA VAL A 107 19.32 -8.69 5.48
C VAL A 107 19.04 -10.19 5.47
N SER A 108 18.89 -10.78 6.66
CA SER A 108 18.57 -12.20 6.81
C SER A 108 17.20 -12.38 7.46
N PRO A 109 16.61 -13.59 7.46
CA PRO A 109 15.37 -13.85 8.21
C PRO A 109 15.45 -13.49 9.71
N LEU A 110 16.66 -13.47 10.29
CA LEU A 110 16.90 -13.03 11.67
C LEU A 110 16.67 -11.52 11.88
N ASP A 111 17.00 -10.72 10.86
CA ASP A 111 16.87 -9.25 10.89
C ASP A 111 15.51 -8.78 10.37
N CYS A 112 14.69 -9.68 9.85
CA CYS A 112 13.35 -9.38 9.35
C CYS A 112 12.39 -9.09 10.52
N GLU A 113 12.04 -7.83 10.73
CA GLU A 113 11.02 -7.40 11.68
C GLU A 113 9.62 -7.76 11.15
N ALA A 114 9.36 -7.41 9.89
CA ALA A 114 8.09 -7.67 9.23
C ALA A 114 8.21 -7.65 7.70
N LEU A 115 7.31 -8.38 7.03
CA LEU A 115 7.10 -8.32 5.60
C LEU A 115 5.63 -7.95 5.32
N ASP A 116 5.43 -6.86 4.56
CA ASP A 116 4.10 -6.36 4.21
C ASP A 116 3.83 -6.51 2.73
N TYR A 117 2.76 -7.22 2.39
CA TYR A 117 2.17 -7.18 1.06
C TYR A 117 0.95 -6.25 1.08
N ILE A 118 0.98 -5.19 0.27
CA ILE A 118 -0.01 -4.12 0.30
C ILE A 118 -0.63 -4.00 -1.07
N VAL A 119 -1.97 -4.01 -1.12
CA VAL A 119 -2.74 -3.62 -2.29
C VAL A 119 -3.49 -2.33 -1.96
N GLY A 120 -3.31 -1.30 -2.77
CA GLY A 120 -3.96 -0.01 -2.61
C GLY A 120 -4.85 0.34 -3.79
N PHE A 121 -5.92 1.09 -3.52
CA PHE A 121 -6.87 1.57 -4.51
C PHE A 121 -7.17 3.05 -4.25
N ASP A 122 -7.03 3.87 -5.27
CA ASP A 122 -7.29 5.30 -5.20
C ASP A 122 -8.53 5.67 -6.01
N PHE A 123 -9.42 6.43 -5.37
CA PHE A 123 -10.67 6.91 -5.94
C PHE A 123 -10.69 8.44 -5.96
N SER A 124 -10.76 9.02 -7.14
CA SER A 124 -10.86 10.47 -7.34
C SER A 124 -12.27 10.92 -6.98
N TYR A 125 -12.37 11.87 -6.05
CA TYR A 125 -13.65 12.41 -5.65
C TYR A 125 -13.52 13.89 -5.32
N ARG A 126 -14.39 14.69 -5.92
CA ARG A 126 -14.48 16.12 -5.63
C ARG A 126 -15.65 16.39 -4.70
N GLY A 127 -15.44 16.20 -3.40
CA GLY A 127 -16.46 16.45 -2.39
C GLY A 127 -15.94 16.25 -0.97
N ASN A 128 -16.84 16.13 0.00
CA ASN A 128 -16.46 15.77 1.37
C ASN A 128 -16.21 14.26 1.43
N HIS A 129 -14.93 13.86 1.50
CA HIS A 129 -14.50 12.46 1.52
C HIS A 129 -15.04 11.74 2.76
N ASP A 130 -14.98 12.38 3.93
CA ASP A 130 -15.43 11.79 5.19
C ASP A 130 -16.93 11.46 5.16
N ALA A 131 -17.73 12.38 4.64
CA ALA A 131 -19.17 12.20 4.51
C ALA A 131 -19.49 11.09 3.51
N LEU A 132 -18.77 11.03 2.38
CA LEU A 132 -18.94 10.00 1.38
C LEU A 132 -18.59 8.61 1.94
N VAL A 133 -17.46 8.47 2.64
CA VAL A 133 -17.04 7.19 3.23
C VAL A 133 -18.03 6.73 4.30
N ALA A 134 -18.50 7.64 5.16
CA ALA A 134 -19.51 7.34 6.17
C ALA A 134 -20.85 6.90 5.55
N GLU A 135 -21.27 7.54 4.46
CA GLU A 135 -22.47 7.19 3.70
C GLU A 135 -22.32 5.83 3.00
N ALA A 136 -21.20 5.59 2.33
CA ALA A 136 -20.99 4.44 1.45
C ALA A 136 -20.78 3.13 2.23
N LEU A 137 -20.03 3.17 3.32
CA LEU A 137 -19.66 1.97 4.09
C LEU A 137 -20.53 1.77 5.33
N GLY A 138 -21.34 2.77 5.66
CA GLY A 138 -22.12 2.81 6.88
C GLY A 138 -21.22 3.05 8.10
N ALA A 139 -21.63 3.97 8.97
CA ALA A 139 -21.06 4.00 10.29
C ALA A 139 -21.66 2.84 11.11
N ASN A 140 -20.93 2.33 12.10
CA ASN A 140 -21.56 1.41 13.04
C ASN A 140 -22.69 2.15 13.79
N GLN A 141 -23.62 1.40 14.38
CA GLN A 141 -24.77 1.99 15.07
C GLN A 141 -24.39 3.04 16.13
N ALA A 142 -23.21 2.93 16.75
CA ALA A 142 -22.73 3.91 17.71
C ALA A 142 -22.36 5.25 17.04
N VAL A 143 -21.72 5.21 15.87
CA VAL A 143 -21.29 6.41 15.14
C VAL A 143 -22.43 7.07 14.37
N ASP A 144 -23.37 6.29 13.82
CA ASP A 144 -24.52 6.83 13.06
C ASP A 144 -25.29 7.89 13.86
N SER A 145 -25.48 7.65 15.16
CA SER A 145 -26.18 8.59 16.05
C SER A 145 -25.46 9.93 16.19
N LEU A 146 -24.12 9.95 16.08
CA LEU A 146 -23.32 11.17 16.14
C LEU A 146 -23.45 11.99 14.86
N LEU A 147 -23.58 11.33 13.71
CA LEU A 147 -23.78 12.00 12.41
C LEU A 147 -25.17 12.63 12.27
N GLN A 148 -26.14 12.20 13.10
CA GLN A 148 -27.49 12.75 13.13
C GLN A 148 -27.63 14.00 14.01
N ILE A 149 -26.57 14.43 14.71
CA ILE A 149 -26.61 15.65 15.53
C ILE A 149 -26.92 16.86 14.61
N PRO A 150 -27.99 17.65 14.90
CA PRO A 150 -28.36 18.77 14.04
C PRO A 150 -27.22 19.78 13.83
N GLY A 151 -26.90 20.05 12.57
CA GLY A 151 -25.82 20.97 12.19
C GLY A 151 -24.41 20.39 12.27
N SER A 152 -24.25 19.11 12.63
CA SER A 152 -22.97 18.42 12.58
C SER A 152 -22.56 18.09 11.14
N ARG A 153 -21.25 17.99 10.90
CA ARG A 153 -20.65 17.55 9.64
C ARG A 153 -19.44 16.68 9.98
N ALA A 154 -19.25 15.60 9.23
CA ALA A 154 -18.02 14.82 9.33
C ALA A 154 -16.83 15.69 8.90
N LEU A 155 -15.80 15.71 9.73
CA LEU A 155 -14.53 16.41 9.48
C LEU A 155 -13.35 15.46 9.34
N ASN A 156 -13.50 14.23 9.85
CA ASN A 156 -12.56 13.13 9.72
C ASN A 156 -13.34 11.83 9.99
N TYR A 157 -13.35 10.92 9.01
CA TYR A 157 -13.91 9.59 9.13
C TYR A 157 -13.09 8.60 8.29
N GLU A 158 -12.10 8.00 8.95
CA GLU A 158 -11.10 7.11 8.35
C GLU A 158 -11.16 5.72 9.00
N PRO A 159 -12.16 4.90 8.65
CA PRO A 159 -12.32 3.58 9.25
C PRO A 159 -11.08 2.73 8.99
N SER A 160 -10.60 2.07 10.05
CA SER A 160 -9.49 1.12 9.97
C SER A 160 -9.68 -0.03 10.94
N ILE A 161 -9.22 -1.21 10.53
CA ILE A 161 -9.25 -2.42 11.35
C ILE A 161 -8.02 -3.28 11.05
N THR A 162 -7.45 -3.88 12.09
CA THR A 162 -6.40 -4.89 11.99
C THR A 162 -6.92 -6.19 12.61
N LEU A 163 -6.82 -7.27 11.85
CA LEU A 163 -7.26 -8.61 12.21
C LEU A 163 -6.04 -9.52 12.27
N SER A 164 -6.03 -10.45 13.21
CA SER A 164 -5.10 -11.56 13.18
C SER A 164 -5.62 -12.69 12.28
N LEU A 165 -4.72 -13.34 11.55
CA LEU A 165 -5.00 -14.47 10.66
C LEU A 165 -4.49 -15.81 11.21
N ASP A 166 -3.89 -15.82 12.40
CA ASP A 166 -3.39 -17.00 13.08
C ASP A 166 -3.43 -16.83 14.61
N ASP A 167 -3.38 -17.92 15.37
CA ASP A 167 -3.46 -17.85 16.84
C ASP A 167 -2.26 -17.13 17.47
N SER A 168 -1.17 -16.92 16.73
CA SER A 168 0.05 -16.26 17.21
C SER A 168 0.03 -14.74 17.05
N CYS A 169 -0.98 -14.19 16.37
CA CYS A 169 -1.07 -12.78 15.99
C CYS A 169 0.09 -12.27 15.12
N ARG A 170 0.85 -13.14 14.46
CA ARG A 170 2.01 -12.75 13.65
C ARG A 170 1.66 -12.51 12.19
N CYS A 171 0.72 -13.26 11.63
CA CYS A 171 0.09 -12.92 10.36
C CYS A 171 -1.14 -12.04 10.63
N GLN A 172 -1.17 -10.85 10.06
CA GLN A 172 -2.24 -9.88 10.25
C GLN A 172 -2.74 -9.34 8.91
N ALA A 173 -4.04 -9.07 8.83
CA ALA A 173 -4.66 -8.32 7.74
C ALA A 173 -5.12 -6.96 8.28
N ARG A 174 -4.83 -5.88 7.57
CA ARG A 174 -5.27 -4.53 7.91
C ARG A 174 -6.02 -3.92 6.74
N LEU A 175 -7.20 -3.40 7.00
CA LEU A 175 -7.92 -2.51 6.09
C LEU A 175 -7.87 -1.09 6.66
N MET A 176 -7.54 -0.12 5.83
CA MET A 176 -7.47 1.28 6.22
C MET A 176 -7.92 2.16 5.07
N ILE A 177 -8.78 3.13 5.37
CA ILE A 177 -9.27 4.12 4.41
C ILE A 177 -8.74 5.49 4.83
N GLU A 178 -8.08 6.17 3.90
CA GLU A 178 -7.53 7.50 4.10
C GLU A 178 -8.31 8.53 3.27
N THR A 179 -8.68 9.62 3.93
CA THR A 179 -9.42 10.75 3.37
C THR A 179 -8.51 11.97 3.35
N ARG A 180 -8.88 13.00 2.57
CA ARG A 180 -8.07 14.22 2.45
C ARG A 180 -8.90 15.50 2.57
N THR A 181 -10.08 15.37 3.18
CA THR A 181 -10.93 16.50 3.49
C THR A 181 -10.46 17.20 4.77
N ASN A 182 -10.51 18.53 4.79
CA ASN A 182 -10.21 19.33 5.98
C ASN A 182 -11.33 20.32 6.31
N ALA A 183 -11.32 20.81 7.55
CA ALA A 183 -12.38 21.69 8.07
C ALA A 183 -12.56 23.00 7.29
N TYR A 184 -11.52 23.50 6.61
CA TYR A 184 -11.61 24.72 5.81
C TYR A 184 -12.43 24.47 4.53
N GLN A 185 -12.17 23.36 3.83
CA GLN A 185 -12.93 22.92 2.66
C GLN A 185 -14.40 22.70 3.04
N VAL A 186 -14.68 22.01 4.15
CA VAL A 186 -16.05 21.75 4.62
C VAL A 186 -16.82 23.04 4.95
N ARG A 187 -16.14 24.07 5.47
CA ARG A 187 -16.77 25.37 5.76
C ARG A 187 -17.09 26.17 4.49
N ARG A 188 -16.21 26.10 3.49
CA ARG A 188 -16.37 26.85 2.24
C ARG A 188 -17.19 26.11 1.18
N ASP A 189 -17.46 24.82 1.41
CA ASP A 189 -18.10 23.92 0.45
C ASP A 189 -17.34 23.90 -0.89
N ASP A 190 -16.01 23.92 -0.79
CA ASP A 190 -15.09 23.98 -1.92
C ASP A 190 -14.03 22.90 -1.73
N PHE A 191 -14.16 21.85 -2.53
CA PHE A 191 -13.32 20.66 -2.46
C PHE A 191 -12.45 20.57 -3.71
N PRO A 192 -11.12 20.41 -3.57
CA PRO A 192 -10.25 20.06 -4.68
C PRO A 192 -10.57 18.64 -5.17
N ASP A 193 -10.08 18.31 -6.35
CA ASP A 193 -10.09 16.93 -6.83
C ASP A 193 -8.93 16.19 -6.17
N GLU A 194 -9.24 15.34 -5.20
CA GLU A 194 -8.28 14.56 -4.43
C GLU A 194 -8.73 13.10 -4.34
N GLN A 195 -7.80 12.24 -3.93
CA GLN A 195 -8.06 10.81 -3.85
C GLN A 195 -8.57 10.41 -2.45
N ILE A 196 -9.48 9.44 -2.41
CA ILE A 196 -9.77 8.58 -1.27
C ILE A 196 -8.98 7.30 -1.49
N SER A 197 -8.12 6.93 -0.54
CA SER A 197 -7.23 5.79 -0.68
C SER A 197 -7.67 4.64 0.22
N VAL A 198 -7.82 3.44 -0.34
CA VAL A 198 -8.08 2.21 0.41
C VAL A 198 -6.83 1.35 0.40
N PHE A 199 -6.28 1.06 1.58
CA PHE A 199 -5.12 0.19 1.75
C PHE A 199 -5.55 -1.13 2.39
N PHE A 200 -5.21 -2.24 1.74
CA PHE A 200 -5.31 -3.57 2.32
C PHE A 200 -3.92 -4.19 2.45
N THR A 201 -3.51 -4.43 3.69
CA THR A 201 -2.15 -4.86 4.03
C THR A 201 -2.16 -6.22 4.71
N LEU A 202 -1.40 -7.16 4.17
CA LEU A 202 -1.08 -8.43 4.80
C LEU A 202 0.33 -8.33 5.36
N ARG A 203 0.44 -8.38 6.68
CA ARG A 203 1.72 -8.30 7.40
C ARG A 203 2.07 -9.65 8.01
N GLN A 204 3.29 -10.11 7.75
CA GLN A 204 3.92 -11.17 8.52
C GLN A 204 4.98 -10.55 9.42
N TYR A 205 4.78 -10.57 10.74
CA TYR A 205 5.84 -10.28 11.71
C TYR A 205 6.86 -11.41 11.75
N GLY A 206 8.11 -11.08 12.10
CA GLY A 206 9.29 -11.95 12.07
C GLY A 206 9.22 -13.23 12.91
N SER A 207 10.38 -13.70 13.39
CA SER A 207 10.56 -15.08 13.87
C SER A 207 10.36 -16.13 12.77
N LEU A 208 10.78 -15.78 11.56
CA LEU A 208 10.93 -16.71 10.46
C LEU A 208 12.02 -17.74 10.83
N SER A 209 11.83 -18.99 10.40
CA SER A 209 12.86 -20.01 10.60
C SER A 209 14.10 -19.66 9.78
N ALA A 210 15.28 -20.16 10.18
CA ALA A 210 16.52 -19.91 9.45
C ALA A 210 16.47 -20.41 7.99
N ASP A 211 15.64 -21.42 7.71
CA ASP A 211 15.46 -22.01 6.39
C ASP A 211 14.36 -21.30 5.57
N THR A 212 13.65 -20.35 6.16
CA THR A 212 12.57 -19.62 5.46
C THR A 212 13.16 -18.65 4.46
N ARG A 213 12.73 -18.79 3.20
CA ARG A 213 12.99 -17.79 2.15
C ARG A 213 11.96 -16.67 2.27
N LEU A 214 12.41 -15.43 2.15
CA LEU A 214 11.49 -14.27 2.26
C LEU A 214 10.48 -14.28 1.10
N GLU A 215 10.90 -14.80 -0.06
CA GLU A 215 10.10 -14.98 -1.26
C GLU A 215 8.89 -15.89 -1.00
N ASP A 216 9.09 -16.99 -0.28
CA ASP A 216 8.00 -17.92 0.08
C ASP A 216 6.96 -17.21 0.96
N THR A 217 7.43 -16.43 1.94
CA THR A 217 6.56 -15.60 2.79
C THR A 217 5.76 -14.58 1.96
N MET A 218 6.38 -13.94 0.97
CA MET A 218 5.69 -13.02 0.06
C MET A 218 4.58 -13.74 -0.74
N TYR A 219 4.86 -14.91 -1.32
CA TYR A 219 3.85 -15.66 -2.07
C TYR A 219 2.68 -16.09 -1.19
N ASP A 220 2.94 -16.52 0.03
CA ASP A 220 1.90 -16.86 1.01
C ASP A 220 1.03 -15.64 1.36
N LEU A 221 1.65 -14.46 1.59
CA LEU A 221 0.93 -13.22 1.87
C LEU A 221 0.08 -12.78 0.67
N LYS A 222 0.62 -12.87 -0.54
CA LYS A 222 -0.15 -12.58 -1.76
C LYS A 222 -1.36 -13.51 -1.91
N ALA A 223 -1.17 -14.82 -1.76
CA ALA A 223 -2.27 -15.79 -1.91
C ALA A 223 -3.40 -15.50 -0.90
N LYS A 224 -3.04 -15.21 0.36
CA LYS A 224 -4.00 -14.77 1.39
C LYS A 224 -4.66 -13.45 1.03
N SER A 225 -3.89 -12.48 0.52
CA SER A 225 -4.40 -11.18 0.09
C SER A 225 -5.46 -11.33 -1.00
N ASP A 226 -5.18 -12.10 -2.05
CA ASP A 226 -6.11 -12.31 -3.16
C ASP A 226 -7.41 -12.98 -2.69
N GLN A 227 -7.30 -13.97 -1.80
CA GLN A 227 -8.48 -14.61 -1.21
C GLN A 227 -9.32 -13.62 -0.40
N LEU A 228 -8.71 -12.91 0.56
CA LEU A 228 -9.45 -12.00 1.44
C LEU A 228 -10.01 -10.80 0.70
N MET A 229 -9.27 -10.29 -0.31
CA MET A 229 -9.72 -9.22 -1.17
C MET A 229 -11.02 -9.62 -1.88
N LYS A 230 -11.02 -10.80 -2.50
CA LYS A 230 -12.18 -11.37 -3.19
C LYS A 230 -13.36 -11.62 -2.25
N ASP A 231 -13.12 -12.22 -1.09
CA ASP A 231 -14.18 -12.68 -0.20
C ASP A 231 -14.79 -11.55 0.64
N TYR A 232 -14.02 -10.51 0.99
CA TYR A 232 -14.43 -9.53 2.00
C TYR A 232 -14.24 -8.06 1.62
N VAL A 233 -13.32 -7.70 0.70
CA VAL A 233 -12.97 -6.28 0.48
C VAL A 233 -13.61 -5.72 -0.79
N ILE A 234 -13.57 -6.45 -1.91
CA ILE A 234 -14.07 -5.93 -3.20
C ILE A 234 -15.55 -5.57 -3.12
N ASP A 235 -16.38 -6.52 -2.68
CA ASP A 235 -17.84 -6.36 -2.72
C ASP A 235 -18.38 -5.51 -1.56
N GLN A 236 -17.69 -5.52 -0.42
CA GLN A 236 -18.16 -4.83 0.80
C GLN A 236 -17.53 -3.44 1.00
N VAL A 237 -16.42 -3.13 0.30
CA VAL A 237 -15.69 -1.87 0.49
C VAL A 237 -15.49 -1.14 -0.82
N LEU A 238 -14.81 -1.76 -1.79
CA LEU A 238 -14.41 -1.06 -3.03
C LEU A 238 -15.61 -0.73 -3.92
N ARG A 239 -16.50 -1.71 -4.17
CA ARG A 239 -17.70 -1.48 -4.99
C ARG A 239 -18.67 -0.47 -4.38
N PRO A 240 -19.01 -0.52 -3.07
CA PRO A 240 -19.83 0.52 -2.45
C PRO A 240 -19.23 1.93 -2.57
N LEU A 241 -17.92 2.09 -2.38
CA LEU A 241 -17.25 3.38 -2.58
C LEU A 241 -17.37 3.86 -4.02
N ALA A 242 -17.04 3.01 -5.00
CA ALA A 242 -17.16 3.34 -6.43
C ALA A 242 -18.60 3.75 -6.80
N GLN A 243 -19.58 3.00 -6.29
CA GLN A 243 -21.00 3.29 -6.53
C GLN A 243 -21.40 4.63 -5.93
N ALA A 244 -21.05 4.88 -4.67
CA ALA A 244 -21.38 6.15 -4.01
C ALA A 244 -20.79 7.34 -4.77
N ILE A 245 -19.52 7.26 -5.20
CA ILE A 245 -18.86 8.29 -6.02
C ILE A 245 -19.62 8.51 -7.33
N SER A 246 -19.99 7.45 -8.04
CA SER A 246 -20.68 7.54 -9.33
C SER A 246 -22.07 8.18 -9.26
N THR A 247 -22.68 8.24 -8.07
CA THR A 247 -24.02 8.82 -7.85
C THR A 247 -24.02 10.28 -7.42
N LYS A 248 -22.85 10.89 -7.20
CA LYS A 248 -22.68 12.31 -6.85
C LYS A 248 -22.39 13.15 -8.07
#